data_AF-A0A9Q8Z3Q5-F1
#
_entry.id   AF-A0A9Q8Z3Q5-F1
#
_cell.length_a   1.000
_cell.length_b   1.000
_cell.length_c   1.000
_cell.angle_alpha   90.00
_cell.angle_beta   90.00
_cell.angle_gamma   90.00
#
_symmetry.space_group_name_H-M   'P 1'
#
loop_
_entity.id
_entity.type
_entity.pdbx_description
1 polymer ?
#
loop_
_entity_poly.entity_id
_entity_poly.type
_entity_poly.pdbx_seq_one_letter_code
_entity_poly.pdbx_strand_id
1 'polypeptide(L)'
;MAAYHHDNHHPREGYLNLTRRMENEEQDQFNVDLTILDFLVFKATGLIFEWKASSDPYHSDLPNALVNMTADWRVFLGHRHQGRCLDPRASFRSRLLQFALIFTHRLHHSETWTTEASLNSLREQNKSRGEYWRQRTQHPPALQQSFDQQKHFPLSDGALYENRCELASAMRMPADQRRWVTDVAGTPSLHCLLPVFIDLTAARVNLDDDWAPTSEWFDLAGQFMLQAVIGEYLRNGAYGDETFNTIFSYGCPGVERWAEEPADVPAMRILFCDPTNPRQENSEWTRIKRRYINQLLPKHRSQSSLQAMQAAQQLHPYAAFEEKLLAFLKSLHEGLVKPDLAQVEEGRINIDGSELSEAESRAMIQRMGL
;
A
#
# COMPACT_ATOMS: atom_id res chain seq x y z
N MET A 1 -53.45 -42.36 -25.40
CA MET A 1 -53.99 -42.32 -24.02
C MET A 1 -52.82 -42.24 -23.06
N ALA A 2 -52.90 -41.28 -22.13
CA ALA A 2 -52.07 -41.15 -20.92
C ALA A 2 -52.07 -42.47 -20.10
N ALA A 3 -51.19 -42.73 -19.12
CA ALA A 3 -50.64 -41.81 -18.12
C ALA A 3 -49.39 -42.38 -17.41
N TYR A 4 -48.71 -41.45 -16.75
CA TYR A 4 -47.67 -41.61 -15.72
C TYR A 4 -47.96 -42.66 -14.65
N HIS A 5 -46.90 -43.28 -14.12
CA HIS A 5 -46.69 -43.30 -12.67
C HIS A 5 -45.20 -43.36 -12.29
N HIS A 6 -44.87 -42.43 -11.39
CA HIS A 6 -43.64 -42.20 -10.65
C HIS A 6 -43.38 -43.31 -9.60
N ASP A 7 -42.11 -43.47 -9.22
CA ASP A 7 -41.57 -43.76 -7.86
C ASP A 7 -40.27 -44.59 -7.97
N ASN A 8 -39.19 -44.40 -7.23
CA ASN A 8 -38.85 -43.48 -6.15
C ASN A 8 -37.31 -43.47 -6.09
N HIS A 9 -36.66 -42.37 -6.47
CA HIS A 9 -35.27 -42.14 -6.11
C HIS A 9 -35.22 -41.27 -4.85
N HIS A 10 -35.37 -41.91 -3.70
CA HIS A 10 -34.90 -41.30 -2.46
C HIS A 10 -33.37 -41.26 -2.49
N PRO A 11 -32.75 -40.10 -2.27
CA PRO A 11 -31.31 -40.04 -2.05
C PRO A 11 -30.98 -40.78 -0.76
N ARG A 12 -29.94 -41.61 -0.77
CA ARG A 12 -29.40 -42.19 0.46
C ARG A 12 -28.85 -41.07 1.34
N GLU A 13 -29.25 -41.05 2.61
CA GLU A 13 -28.64 -40.21 3.62
C GLU A 13 -27.12 -40.44 3.67
N GLY A 14 -26.34 -39.34 3.65
CA GLY A 14 -24.91 -39.37 3.95
C GLY A 14 -23.93 -38.94 2.86
N TYR A 15 -24.38 -38.51 1.68
CA TYR A 15 -23.50 -37.92 0.67
C TYR A 15 -23.95 -36.50 0.31
N LEU A 16 -23.05 -35.53 0.53
CA LEU A 16 -23.18 -34.16 0.04
C LEU A 16 -23.43 -34.20 -1.48
N ASN A 17 -24.54 -33.62 -1.92
CA ASN A 17 -24.88 -33.40 -3.32
C ASN A 17 -23.87 -32.42 -3.98
N LEU A 18 -22.63 -32.84 -4.19
CA LEU A 18 -21.56 -32.06 -4.84
C LEU A 18 -21.43 -32.35 -6.35
N THR A 19 -22.42 -33.02 -6.96
CA THR A 19 -22.36 -33.43 -8.37
C THR A 19 -23.55 -32.94 -9.19
N ARG A 20 -23.91 -31.67 -9.03
CA ARG A 20 -24.58 -30.96 -10.14
C ARG A 20 -23.53 -30.17 -10.90
N ARG A 21 -22.94 -30.83 -11.91
CA ARG A 21 -22.17 -30.16 -12.97
C ARG A 21 -23.11 -29.20 -13.69
N MET A 22 -22.93 -27.90 -13.49
CA MET A 22 -23.47 -26.81 -14.27
C MET A 22 -22.62 -26.67 -15.54
N GLU A 23 -23.19 -26.98 -16.69
CA GLU A 23 -22.45 -27.18 -17.94
C GLU A 23 -21.93 -25.89 -18.63
N ASN A 24 -21.83 -24.76 -17.90
CA ASN A 24 -21.19 -23.50 -18.31
C ASN A 24 -20.16 -22.96 -17.26
N GLU A 25 -19.65 -23.86 -16.41
CA GLU A 25 -19.08 -23.60 -15.08
C GLU A 25 -17.85 -22.69 -14.96
N GLU A 26 -16.85 -22.77 -15.84
CA GLU A 26 -15.52 -22.24 -15.48
C GLU A 26 -15.47 -20.70 -15.41
N GLN A 27 -16.13 -20.01 -16.33
CA GLN A 27 -16.18 -18.55 -16.32
C GLN A 27 -17.09 -18.03 -15.20
N ASP A 28 -18.27 -18.64 -15.04
CA ASP A 28 -19.24 -18.24 -14.02
C ASP A 28 -18.71 -18.51 -12.60
N GLN A 29 -18.01 -19.64 -12.41
CA GLN A 29 -17.37 -19.97 -11.15
C GLN A 29 -16.18 -19.05 -10.85
N PHE A 30 -15.38 -18.68 -11.86
CA PHE A 30 -14.32 -17.69 -11.66
C PHE A 30 -14.88 -16.34 -11.20
N ASN A 31 -16.00 -15.90 -11.79
CA ASN A 31 -16.65 -14.65 -11.39
C ASN A 31 -17.13 -14.72 -9.93
N VAL A 32 -17.81 -15.80 -9.53
CA VAL A 32 -18.25 -15.99 -8.13
C VAL A 32 -17.06 -16.00 -7.17
N ASP A 33 -16.03 -16.75 -7.50
CA ASP A 33 -14.81 -16.88 -6.70
C ASP A 33 -14.09 -15.52 -6.52
N LEU A 34 -14.10 -14.70 -7.58
CA LEU A 34 -13.56 -13.34 -7.59
C LEU A 34 -14.39 -12.39 -6.72
N THR A 35 -15.72 -12.46 -6.82
CA THR A 35 -16.62 -11.65 -5.96
C THR A 35 -16.39 -11.96 -4.48
N ILE A 36 -16.18 -13.24 -4.11
CA ILE A 36 -15.84 -13.64 -2.75
C ILE A 36 -14.49 -13.05 -2.32
N LEU A 37 -13.45 -13.14 -3.17
CA LEU A 37 -12.14 -12.55 -2.87
C LEU A 37 -12.26 -11.04 -2.64
N ASP A 38 -12.95 -10.34 -3.53
CA ASP A 38 -13.09 -8.89 -3.48
C ASP A 38 -13.82 -8.43 -2.21
N PHE A 39 -14.86 -9.17 -1.79
CA PHE A 39 -15.52 -8.97 -0.51
C PHE A 39 -14.59 -9.18 0.69
N LEU A 40 -13.85 -10.29 0.73
CA LEU A 40 -12.92 -10.59 1.82
C LEU A 40 -11.83 -9.51 1.93
N VAL A 41 -11.26 -9.09 0.80
CA VAL A 41 -10.25 -8.04 0.73
C VAL A 41 -10.81 -6.71 1.24
N PHE A 42 -12.03 -6.34 0.83
CA PHE A 42 -12.70 -5.13 1.28
C PHE A 42 -12.91 -5.16 2.80
N LYS A 43 -13.49 -6.23 3.34
CA LYS A 43 -13.74 -6.35 4.79
C LYS A 43 -12.44 -6.39 5.60
N ALA A 44 -11.42 -7.10 5.13
CA ALA A 44 -10.10 -7.14 5.77
C ALA A 44 -9.47 -5.74 5.83
N THR A 45 -9.57 -4.98 4.75
CA THR A 45 -9.03 -3.61 4.68
C THR A 45 -9.74 -2.68 5.67
N GLY A 46 -11.08 -2.70 5.70
CA GLY A 46 -11.85 -1.91 6.66
C GLY A 46 -11.50 -2.24 8.11
N LEU A 47 -11.36 -3.53 8.41
CA LEU A 47 -11.06 -4.02 9.74
C LEU A 47 -9.66 -3.63 10.24
N ILE A 48 -8.67 -3.47 9.34
CA ILE A 48 -7.35 -2.90 9.69
C ILE A 48 -7.49 -1.46 10.19
N PHE A 49 -8.33 -0.65 9.53
CA PHE A 49 -8.53 0.75 9.95
C PHE A 49 -9.30 0.84 11.28
N GLU A 50 -10.31 -0.02 11.49
CA GLU A 50 -11.01 -0.14 12.77
C GLU A 50 -10.06 -0.56 13.89
N TRP A 51 -9.24 -1.57 13.64
CA TRP A 51 -8.22 -2.04 14.58
C TRP A 51 -7.25 -0.91 14.94
N LYS A 52 -6.73 -0.15 13.97
CA LYS A 52 -5.84 0.98 14.26
C LYS A 52 -6.51 2.13 15.00
N ALA A 53 -7.80 2.33 14.82
CA ALA A 53 -8.57 3.32 15.55
C ALA A 53 -8.97 2.85 16.96
N SER A 54 -8.76 1.57 17.29
CA SER A 54 -9.12 1.02 18.60
C SER A 54 -8.27 1.60 19.74
N SER A 55 -8.75 1.48 20.97
CA SER A 55 -8.05 1.96 22.17
C SER A 55 -6.79 1.15 22.51
N ASP A 56 -6.69 -0.09 22.01
CA ASP A 56 -5.55 -0.98 22.23
C ASP A 56 -5.23 -1.79 20.96
N PRO A 57 -4.63 -1.15 19.93
CA PRO A 57 -4.29 -1.83 18.68
C PRO A 57 -3.15 -2.83 18.86
N TYR A 58 -2.48 -2.89 20.01
CA TYR A 58 -1.27 -3.69 20.15
C TYR A 58 -1.53 -5.13 20.60
N HIS A 59 -2.64 -5.40 21.28
CA HIS A 59 -2.98 -6.72 21.83
C HIS A 59 -4.16 -7.40 21.13
N SER A 60 -4.63 -6.83 20.02
CA SER A 60 -5.79 -7.33 19.28
C SER A 60 -5.37 -8.12 18.04
N ASP A 61 -5.81 -9.37 17.94
CA ASP A 61 -5.64 -10.24 16.76
C ASP A 61 -6.73 -10.02 15.69
N LEU A 62 -7.56 -8.97 15.83
CA LEU A 62 -8.77 -8.78 15.01
C LEU A 62 -8.48 -8.83 13.49
N PRO A 63 -7.39 -8.21 12.97
CA PRO A 63 -7.04 -8.32 11.55
C PRO A 63 -6.66 -9.74 11.12
N ASN A 64 -6.05 -10.54 11.99
CA ASN A 64 -5.31 -11.74 11.59
C ASN A 64 -6.22 -12.82 11.02
N ALA A 65 -7.38 -13.07 11.62
CA ALA A 65 -8.28 -14.13 11.16
C ALA A 65 -8.77 -13.89 9.72
N LEU A 66 -9.26 -12.67 9.44
CA LEU A 66 -9.81 -12.33 8.14
C LEU A 66 -8.71 -12.17 7.08
N VAL A 67 -7.53 -11.67 7.46
CA VAL A 67 -6.37 -11.58 6.58
C VAL A 67 -5.86 -12.96 6.19
N ASN A 68 -5.74 -13.88 7.14
CA ASN A 68 -5.34 -15.27 6.89
C ASN A 68 -6.34 -15.97 5.96
N MET A 69 -7.64 -15.83 6.22
CA MET A 69 -8.68 -16.35 5.34
C MET A 69 -8.57 -15.77 3.92
N THR A 70 -8.30 -14.47 3.80
CA THR A 70 -8.11 -13.80 2.50
C THR A 70 -6.87 -14.32 1.78
N ALA A 71 -5.77 -14.55 2.50
CA ALA A 71 -4.53 -15.09 1.95
C ALA A 71 -4.71 -16.54 1.46
N ASP A 72 -5.35 -17.39 2.26
CA ASP A 72 -5.66 -18.78 1.90
C ASP A 72 -6.57 -18.83 0.66
N TRP A 73 -7.58 -17.96 0.60
CA TRP A 73 -8.45 -17.85 -0.56
C TRP A 73 -7.67 -17.45 -1.81
N ARG A 74 -6.75 -16.48 -1.71
CA ARG A 74 -5.91 -16.06 -2.83
C ARG A 74 -5.02 -17.19 -3.36
N VAL A 75 -4.44 -18.00 -2.47
CA VAL A 75 -3.64 -19.17 -2.85
C VAL A 75 -4.51 -20.20 -3.57
N PHE A 76 -5.69 -20.49 -3.03
CA PHE A 76 -6.66 -21.39 -3.65
C PHE A 76 -7.03 -20.95 -5.07
N LEU A 77 -7.34 -19.66 -5.27
CA LEU A 77 -7.67 -19.12 -6.59
C LEU A 77 -6.50 -19.19 -7.58
N GLY A 78 -5.28 -18.93 -7.12
CA GLY A 78 -4.08 -19.06 -7.93
C GLY A 78 -3.93 -20.48 -8.52
N HIS A 79 -4.20 -21.51 -7.70
CA HIS A 79 -4.19 -22.90 -8.14
C HIS A 79 -5.39 -23.28 -9.02
N ARG A 80 -6.60 -22.88 -8.61
CA ARG A 80 -7.85 -23.24 -9.30
C ARG A 80 -7.96 -22.63 -10.69
N HIS A 81 -7.55 -21.37 -10.83
CA HIS A 81 -7.77 -20.57 -12.05
C HIS A 81 -6.47 -20.30 -12.83
N GLN A 82 -5.43 -21.11 -12.61
CA GLN A 82 -4.16 -21.06 -13.37
C GLN A 82 -3.54 -19.65 -13.47
N GLY A 83 -3.68 -18.84 -12.42
CA GLY A 83 -3.13 -17.48 -12.40
C GLY A 83 -3.86 -16.45 -13.28
N ARG A 84 -5.14 -16.66 -13.60
CA ARG A 84 -6.00 -15.62 -14.22
C ARG A 84 -5.89 -14.30 -13.47
N CYS A 85 -5.88 -13.20 -14.22
CA CYS A 85 -5.77 -11.85 -13.65
C CYS A 85 -7.06 -11.43 -12.96
N LEU A 86 -6.91 -10.70 -11.85
CA LEU A 86 -8.00 -9.97 -11.20
C LEU A 86 -8.46 -8.81 -12.11
N ASP A 87 -9.72 -8.42 -12.01
CA ASP A 87 -10.18 -7.18 -12.62
C ASP A 87 -9.46 -5.96 -11.97
N PRO A 88 -9.43 -4.79 -12.63
CA PRO A 88 -8.69 -3.64 -12.14
C PRO A 88 -9.08 -3.20 -10.72
N ARG A 89 -10.38 -3.26 -10.36
CA ARG A 89 -10.85 -2.82 -9.03
C ARG A 89 -10.45 -3.81 -7.95
N ALA A 90 -10.66 -5.11 -8.16
CA ALA A 90 -10.20 -6.13 -7.21
C ALA A 90 -8.67 -6.15 -7.09
N SER A 91 -7.95 -5.95 -8.20
CA SER A 91 -6.48 -5.80 -8.20
C SER A 91 -6.05 -4.62 -7.34
N PHE A 92 -6.69 -3.46 -7.50
CA PHE A 92 -6.44 -2.27 -6.69
C PHE A 92 -6.74 -2.53 -5.21
N ARG A 93 -7.90 -3.08 -4.86
CA ARG A 93 -8.25 -3.37 -3.46
C ARG A 93 -7.26 -4.35 -2.83
N SER A 94 -6.79 -5.35 -3.58
CA SER A 94 -5.75 -6.28 -3.12
C SER A 94 -4.42 -5.58 -2.83
N ARG A 95 -3.99 -4.64 -3.70
CA ARG A 95 -2.80 -3.80 -3.46
C ARG A 95 -2.99 -2.88 -2.25
N LEU A 96 -4.18 -2.32 -2.07
CA LEU A 96 -4.51 -1.48 -0.92
C LEU A 96 -4.42 -2.27 0.39
N LEU A 97 -5.02 -3.46 0.44
CA LEU A 97 -4.91 -4.37 1.58
C LEU A 97 -3.44 -4.69 1.89
N GLN A 98 -2.66 -5.06 0.87
CA GLN A 98 -1.24 -5.37 1.02
C GLN A 98 -0.47 -4.18 1.62
N PHE A 99 -0.63 -2.98 1.07
CA PHE A 99 0.06 -1.80 1.57
C PHE A 99 -0.40 -1.45 3.00
N ALA A 100 -1.70 -1.47 3.26
CA ALA A 100 -2.27 -1.19 4.57
C ALA A 100 -1.73 -2.16 5.63
N LEU A 101 -1.71 -3.46 5.35
CA LEU A 101 -1.14 -4.48 6.25
C LEU A 101 0.32 -4.21 6.56
N ILE A 102 1.16 -4.09 5.52
CA ILE A 102 2.60 -3.91 5.70
C ILE A 102 2.87 -2.61 6.46
N PHE A 103 2.23 -1.51 6.07
CA PHE A 103 2.45 -0.21 6.71
C PHE A 103 2.02 -0.21 8.19
N THR A 104 0.83 -0.74 8.49
CA THR A 104 0.25 -0.71 9.85
C THR A 104 0.91 -1.69 10.83
N HIS A 105 1.50 -2.76 10.31
CA HIS A 105 2.16 -3.80 11.11
C HIS A 105 3.68 -3.72 11.07
N ARG A 106 4.28 -2.83 10.26
CA ARG A 106 5.75 -2.75 10.12
C ARG A 106 6.48 -2.60 11.45
N LEU A 107 5.86 -1.96 12.45
CA LEU A 107 6.44 -1.75 13.79
C LEU A 107 5.91 -2.74 14.83
N HIS A 108 5.06 -3.70 14.48
CA HIS A 108 4.45 -4.63 15.43
C HIS A 108 5.30 -5.93 15.56
N HIS A 109 5.18 -6.63 16.69
CA HIS A 109 6.12 -7.66 17.15
C HIS A 109 5.82 -9.09 16.68
N SER A 110 4.55 -9.49 16.59
CA SER A 110 4.18 -10.92 16.41
C SER A 110 4.12 -11.37 14.96
N GLU A 111 3.63 -10.51 14.07
CA GLU A 111 3.37 -10.87 12.67
C GLU A 111 3.80 -9.72 11.76
N THR A 112 4.94 -9.90 11.09
CA THR A 112 5.26 -9.04 9.93
C THR A 112 4.65 -9.70 8.71
N TRP A 113 3.77 -8.99 8.00
CA TRP A 113 3.15 -9.45 6.75
C TRP A 113 4.14 -9.41 5.56
N THR A 114 5.43 -9.62 5.84
CA THR A 114 6.54 -9.59 4.89
C THR A 114 7.53 -10.70 5.22
N THR A 115 8.10 -11.33 4.20
CA THR A 115 9.23 -12.25 4.36
C THR A 115 10.56 -11.53 4.12
N GLU A 116 11.67 -12.08 4.62
CA GLU A 116 13.01 -11.55 4.33
C GLU A 116 13.28 -11.47 2.83
N ALA A 117 12.86 -12.50 2.07
CA ALA A 117 12.99 -12.52 0.62
C ALA A 117 12.22 -11.37 -0.05
N SER A 118 10.98 -11.12 0.36
CA SER A 118 10.18 -10.00 -0.16
C SER A 118 10.79 -8.64 0.19
N LEU A 119 11.33 -8.49 1.40
CA LEU A 119 12.02 -7.26 1.80
C LEU A 119 13.30 -7.03 0.99
N ASN A 120 14.08 -8.07 0.74
CA ASN A 120 15.28 -7.98 -0.09
C ASN A 120 14.93 -7.62 -1.54
N SER A 121 13.86 -8.19 -2.09
CA SER A 121 13.35 -7.80 -3.41
C SER A 121 12.95 -6.32 -3.47
N LEU A 122 12.28 -5.78 -2.44
CA LEU A 122 11.96 -4.34 -2.37
C LEU A 122 13.21 -3.47 -2.25
N ARG A 123 14.23 -3.91 -1.52
CA ARG A 123 15.52 -3.19 -1.41
C ARG A 123 16.25 -3.17 -2.74
N GLU A 124 16.26 -4.29 -3.46
CA GLU A 124 16.83 -4.39 -4.81
C GLU A 124 16.08 -3.51 -5.81
N GLN A 125 14.74 -3.49 -5.77
CA GLN A 125 13.93 -2.60 -6.60
C GLN A 125 14.28 -1.12 -6.34
N ASN A 126 14.40 -0.71 -5.08
CA ASN A 126 14.82 0.65 -4.73
C ASN A 126 16.20 0.99 -5.28
N LYS A 127 17.18 0.08 -5.13
CA LYS A 127 18.52 0.26 -5.68
C LYS A 127 18.49 0.41 -7.19
N SER A 128 17.76 -0.48 -7.87
CA SER A 128 17.59 -0.45 -9.33
C SER A 128 16.94 0.84 -9.80
N ARG A 129 15.90 1.35 -9.11
CA ARG A 129 15.33 2.68 -9.39
C ARG A 129 16.36 3.79 -9.23
N GLY A 130 17.13 3.80 -8.14
CA GLY A 130 18.17 4.80 -7.91
C GLY A 130 19.24 4.83 -9.01
N GLU A 131 19.68 3.65 -9.46
CA GLU A 131 20.61 3.49 -10.58
C GLU A 131 19.98 3.96 -11.91
N TYR A 132 18.76 3.52 -12.21
CA TYR A 132 18.00 3.94 -13.37
C TYR A 132 17.86 5.46 -13.42
N TRP A 133 17.41 6.09 -12.32
CA TRP A 133 17.21 7.54 -12.25
C TRP A 133 18.49 8.32 -12.56
N ARG A 134 19.60 7.91 -11.95
CA ARG A 134 20.92 8.52 -12.13
C ARG A 134 21.49 8.35 -13.54
N GLN A 135 21.26 7.21 -14.17
CA GLN A 135 21.87 6.89 -15.47
C GLN A 135 20.99 7.27 -16.66
N ARG A 136 19.67 7.24 -16.50
CA ARG A 136 18.69 7.28 -17.59
C ARG A 136 17.83 8.52 -17.61
N THR A 137 17.92 9.38 -16.60
CA THR A 137 17.16 10.64 -16.57
C THR A 137 18.08 11.84 -16.55
N GLN A 138 17.57 12.99 -17.01
CA GLN A 138 18.31 14.27 -17.00
C GLN A 138 18.13 15.04 -15.68
N HIS A 139 17.46 14.45 -14.70
CA HIS A 139 17.20 15.13 -13.43
C HIS A 139 18.48 15.23 -12.61
N PRO A 140 18.75 16.39 -11.99
CA PRO A 140 19.86 16.51 -11.07
C PRO A 140 19.63 15.61 -9.85
N PRO A 141 20.70 15.14 -9.18
CA PRO A 141 20.58 14.49 -7.89
C PRO A 141 19.89 15.41 -6.89
N ALA A 142 19.18 14.82 -5.93
CA ALA A 142 18.48 15.58 -4.88
C ALA A 142 19.48 16.33 -4.00
N LEU A 143 20.63 15.71 -3.69
CA LEU A 143 21.77 16.35 -3.06
C LEU A 143 22.71 16.92 -4.11
N GLN A 144 22.85 18.25 -4.12
CA GLN A 144 23.86 18.93 -4.94
C GLN A 144 25.21 19.03 -4.24
N GLN A 145 25.21 19.01 -2.91
CA GLN A 145 26.41 19.02 -2.07
C GLN A 145 26.36 17.78 -1.20
N SER A 146 27.42 16.99 -1.25
CA SER A 146 27.54 15.77 -0.46
C SER A 146 27.53 16.05 1.03
N PHE A 147 27.01 15.10 1.79
CA PHE A 147 27.16 15.13 3.24
C PHE A 147 28.63 14.94 3.63
N ASP A 148 29.04 15.57 4.73
CA ASP A 148 30.32 15.29 5.36
C ASP A 148 30.27 13.87 5.98
N GLN A 149 30.74 12.89 5.19
CA GLN A 149 30.64 11.46 5.48
C GLN A 149 31.44 11.03 6.72
N GLN A 150 32.39 11.83 7.19
CA GLN A 150 33.20 11.47 8.36
C GLN A 150 32.70 12.13 9.65
N LYS A 151 31.84 13.14 9.55
CA LYS A 151 31.49 14.00 10.69
C LYS A 151 30.08 13.76 11.24
N HIS A 152 29.12 13.38 10.41
CA HIS A 152 27.70 13.39 10.81
C HIS A 152 27.00 12.04 10.70
N PHE A 153 27.42 11.15 9.79
CA PHE A 153 26.78 9.86 9.54
C PHE A 153 27.82 8.78 9.20
N PRO A 154 27.59 7.50 9.53
CA PRO A 154 26.45 6.99 10.29
C PRO A 154 26.49 7.45 11.76
N LEU A 155 25.34 7.47 12.41
CA LEU A 155 25.27 7.68 13.86
C LEU A 155 25.83 6.47 14.60
N SER A 156 26.24 6.64 15.86
CA SER A 156 26.64 5.53 16.71
C SER A 156 25.45 4.60 17.00
N ASP A 157 25.72 3.31 17.25
CA ASP A 157 24.69 2.32 17.56
C ASP A 157 23.82 2.74 18.75
N GLY A 158 24.41 3.38 19.76
CA GLY A 158 23.69 3.94 20.91
C GLY A 158 22.69 5.03 20.50
N ALA A 159 23.12 5.98 19.67
CA ALA A 159 22.23 7.05 19.17
C ALA A 159 21.13 6.50 18.26
N LEU A 160 21.43 5.50 17.42
CA LEU A 160 20.42 4.83 16.59
C LEU A 160 19.37 4.11 17.46
N TYR A 161 19.82 3.38 18.48
CA TYR A 161 18.93 2.70 19.44
C TYR A 161 18.04 3.70 20.20
N GLU A 162 18.62 4.78 20.71
CA GLU A 162 17.89 5.85 21.39
C GLU A 162 16.82 6.47 20.48
N ASN A 163 17.16 6.83 19.23
CA ASN A 163 16.22 7.38 18.26
C ASN A 163 15.05 6.41 17.93
N ARG A 164 15.28 5.10 17.95
CA ARG A 164 14.22 4.09 17.79
C ARG A 164 13.34 4.01 19.05
N CYS A 165 13.93 4.02 20.23
CA CYS A 165 13.21 4.06 21.51
C CYS A 165 12.35 5.31 21.65
N GLU A 166 12.86 6.47 21.23
CA GLU A 166 12.12 7.73 21.21
C GLU A 166 10.90 7.65 20.30
N LEU A 167 11.07 7.14 19.07
CA LEU A 167 9.94 6.95 18.16
C LEU A 167 8.91 5.97 18.74
N ALA A 168 9.34 4.84 19.30
CA ALA A 168 8.43 3.89 19.94
C ALA A 168 7.61 4.54 21.07
N SER A 169 8.26 5.42 21.84
CA SER A 169 7.62 6.16 22.93
C SER A 169 6.67 7.24 22.43
N ALA A 170 7.04 7.97 21.38
CA ALA A 170 6.18 8.95 20.71
C ALA A 170 4.92 8.30 20.12
N MET A 171 5.05 7.05 19.63
CA MET A 171 3.95 6.22 19.13
C MET A 171 3.15 5.51 20.23
N ARG A 172 3.51 5.73 21.51
CA ARG A 172 2.89 5.09 22.69
C ARG A 172 2.88 3.56 22.60
N MET A 173 3.92 2.98 21.99
CA MET A 173 4.02 1.52 21.86
C MET A 173 4.38 0.88 23.20
N PRO A 174 3.66 -0.17 23.66
CA PRO A 174 4.04 -0.96 24.83
C PRO A 174 5.45 -1.55 24.69
N ALA A 175 6.18 -1.74 25.79
CA ALA A 175 7.60 -2.14 25.75
C ALA A 175 7.83 -3.52 25.11
N ASP A 176 6.91 -4.45 25.36
CA ASP A 176 6.85 -5.79 24.79
C ASP A 176 6.57 -5.79 23.27
N GLN A 177 6.08 -4.68 22.73
CA GLN A 177 5.72 -4.52 21.31
C GLN A 177 6.81 -3.81 20.49
N ARG A 178 8.01 -3.62 21.06
CA ARG A 178 9.11 -2.83 20.46
C ARG A 178 10.21 -3.67 19.81
N ARG A 179 9.92 -4.88 19.31
CA ARG A 179 10.92 -5.77 18.67
C ARG A 179 11.75 -5.06 17.60
N TRP A 180 11.12 -4.23 16.79
CA TRP A 180 11.77 -3.48 15.70
C TRP A 180 12.89 -2.52 16.17
N VAL A 181 12.93 -2.16 17.45
CA VAL A 181 14.00 -1.33 18.03
C VAL A 181 15.36 -2.04 17.92
N THR A 182 15.36 -3.38 18.03
CA THR A 182 16.57 -4.22 17.93
C THR A 182 16.63 -4.99 16.61
N ASP A 183 15.50 -5.44 16.06
CA ASP A 183 15.43 -6.19 14.80
C ASP A 183 15.21 -5.27 13.59
N VAL A 184 16.24 -4.52 13.21
CA VAL A 184 16.18 -3.58 12.08
C VAL A 184 16.08 -4.32 10.74
N ALA A 185 16.78 -5.45 10.61
CA ALA A 185 16.86 -6.19 9.35
C ALA A 185 15.51 -6.79 8.94
N GLY A 186 14.73 -7.28 9.91
CA GLY A 186 13.38 -7.80 9.70
C GLY A 186 12.29 -6.74 9.62
N THR A 187 12.61 -5.47 9.89
CA THR A 187 11.63 -4.38 9.91
C THR A 187 11.56 -3.67 8.54
N PRO A 188 10.40 -3.62 7.87
CA PRO A 188 10.24 -2.84 6.64
C PRO A 188 10.43 -1.34 6.93
N SER A 189 11.42 -0.72 6.30
CA SER A 189 11.60 0.73 6.38
C SER A 189 10.65 1.46 5.43
N LEU A 190 10.38 2.74 5.70
CA LEU A 190 9.58 3.56 4.78
C LEU A 190 10.22 3.64 3.38
N HIS A 191 11.55 3.62 3.29
CA HIS A 191 12.24 3.56 2.01
C HIS A 191 11.85 2.29 1.22
N CYS A 192 11.75 1.13 1.89
CA CYS A 192 11.25 -0.11 1.28
C CYS A 192 9.80 0.00 0.79
N LEU A 193 8.96 0.80 1.46
CA LEU A 193 7.53 0.90 1.16
C LEU A 193 7.19 1.98 0.11
N LEU A 194 8.11 2.89 -0.20
CA LEU A 194 7.90 3.94 -1.20
C LEU A 194 7.44 3.40 -2.57
N PRO A 195 8.09 2.39 -3.18
CA PRO A 195 7.63 1.83 -4.46
C PRO A 195 6.20 1.30 -4.37
N VAL A 196 5.87 0.60 -3.28
CA VAL A 196 4.54 0.02 -3.08
C VAL A 196 3.46 1.10 -2.97
N PHE A 197 3.76 2.22 -2.31
CA PHE A 197 2.88 3.39 -2.23
C PHE A 197 2.66 4.04 -3.60
N ILE A 198 3.73 4.22 -4.38
CA ILE A 198 3.67 4.80 -5.73
C ILE A 198 2.91 3.87 -6.69
N ASP A 199 3.15 2.57 -6.64
CA ASP A 199 2.44 1.59 -7.47
C ASP A 199 0.95 1.47 -7.10
N LEU A 200 0.61 1.56 -5.81
CA LEU A 200 -0.78 1.60 -5.34
C LEU A 200 -1.52 2.83 -5.90
N THR A 201 -0.89 3.99 -5.81
CA THR A 201 -1.51 5.25 -6.23
C THR A 201 -1.60 5.36 -7.76
N ALA A 202 -0.63 4.82 -8.51
CA ALA A 202 -0.74 4.71 -9.96
C ALA A 202 -1.85 3.73 -10.37
N ALA A 203 -2.02 2.62 -9.62
CA ALA A 203 -3.15 1.71 -9.85
C ALA A 203 -4.50 2.40 -9.60
N ARG A 204 -4.58 3.34 -8.64
CA ARG A 204 -5.78 4.14 -8.39
C ARG A 204 -6.18 5.00 -9.59
N VAL A 205 -5.20 5.64 -10.25
CA VAL A 205 -5.44 6.47 -11.46
C VAL A 205 -6.04 5.65 -12.58
N ASN A 206 -5.63 4.39 -12.73
CA ASN A 206 -6.05 3.51 -13.82
C ASN A 206 -7.46 2.91 -13.64
N LEU A 207 -8.25 3.33 -12.63
CA LEU A 207 -9.60 2.82 -12.40
C LEU A 207 -10.69 3.56 -13.20
N ASP A 208 -10.31 4.49 -14.09
CA ASP A 208 -11.19 5.24 -14.98
C ASP A 208 -12.38 5.92 -14.27
N ASP A 209 -12.15 6.48 -13.08
CA ASP A 209 -13.16 7.12 -12.22
C ASP A 209 -12.76 8.54 -11.78
N ASP A 210 -12.09 9.25 -12.68
CA ASP A 210 -11.63 10.64 -12.54
C ASP A 210 -10.67 10.91 -11.36
N TRP A 211 -10.23 9.88 -10.63
CA TRP A 211 -9.23 10.08 -9.58
C TRP A 211 -7.89 10.51 -10.18
N ALA A 212 -7.40 11.66 -9.72
CA ALA A 212 -6.11 12.20 -10.13
C ALA A 212 -5.29 12.67 -8.92
N PRO A 213 -3.95 12.62 -8.99
CA PRO A 213 -3.08 13.21 -7.98
C PRO A 213 -3.39 14.68 -7.73
N THR A 214 -3.75 15.02 -6.49
CA THR A 214 -3.99 16.40 -6.07
C THR A 214 -2.73 17.01 -5.44
N SER A 215 -2.74 18.33 -5.19
CA SER A 215 -1.69 18.99 -4.40
C SER A 215 -1.50 18.33 -3.03
N GLU A 216 -2.58 17.88 -2.39
CA GLU A 216 -2.54 17.21 -1.08
C GLU A 216 -1.87 15.84 -1.18
N TRP A 217 -2.13 15.10 -2.26
CA TRP A 217 -1.43 13.84 -2.52
C TRP A 217 0.07 14.07 -2.74
N PHE A 218 0.46 15.05 -3.57
CA PHE A 218 1.87 15.38 -3.76
C PHE A 218 2.54 15.80 -2.44
N ASP A 219 1.82 16.54 -1.59
CA ASP A 219 2.28 16.91 -0.26
C ASP A 219 2.54 15.68 0.62
N LEU A 220 1.61 14.72 0.63
CA LEU A 220 1.74 13.45 1.35
C LEU A 220 2.92 12.61 0.81
N ALA A 221 3.09 12.51 -0.51
CA ALA A 221 4.20 11.81 -1.14
C ALA A 221 5.55 12.42 -0.76
N GLY A 222 5.64 13.75 -0.74
CA GLY A 222 6.83 14.47 -0.28
C GLY A 222 7.11 14.27 1.21
N GLN A 223 6.06 14.29 2.05
CA GLN A 223 6.15 13.96 3.47
C GLN A 223 6.65 12.51 3.69
N PHE A 224 6.19 11.56 2.88
CA PHE A 224 6.64 10.17 2.92
C PHE A 224 8.14 10.06 2.67
N MET A 225 8.64 10.70 1.60
CA MET A 225 10.07 10.73 1.27
C MET A 225 10.87 11.40 2.38
N LEU A 226 10.37 12.49 2.98
CA LEU A 226 10.99 13.13 4.13
C LEU A 226 11.12 12.18 5.33
N GLN A 227 10.04 11.47 5.68
CA GLN A 227 10.07 10.50 6.78
C GLN A 227 10.95 9.29 6.48
N ALA A 228 11.04 8.88 5.21
CA ALA A 228 11.95 7.83 4.78
C ALA A 228 13.41 8.25 4.98
N VAL A 229 13.81 9.48 4.59
CA VAL A 229 15.17 9.98 4.85
C VAL A 229 15.46 10.02 6.35
N ILE A 230 14.56 10.59 7.15
CA ILE A 230 14.73 10.65 8.61
C ILE A 230 14.88 9.24 9.19
N GLY A 231 14.06 8.29 8.76
CA GLY A 231 14.15 6.90 9.20
C GLY A 231 15.49 6.26 8.84
N GLU A 232 15.93 6.40 7.60
CA GLU A 232 17.17 5.79 7.13
C GLU A 232 18.41 6.36 7.86
N TYR A 233 18.54 7.69 7.96
CA TYR A 233 19.74 8.31 8.53
C TYR A 233 19.73 8.35 10.06
N LEU A 234 18.57 8.61 10.70
CA LEU A 234 18.51 8.74 12.16
C LEU A 234 18.24 7.41 12.87
N ARG A 235 17.72 6.39 12.18
CA ARG A 235 17.31 5.12 12.81
C ARG A 235 17.93 3.89 12.18
N ASN A 236 18.21 3.86 10.87
CA ASN A 236 18.76 2.65 10.22
C ASN A 236 20.26 2.73 9.95
N GLY A 237 20.90 3.88 10.24
CA GLY A 237 22.35 4.05 10.08
C GLY A 237 22.80 4.24 8.63
N ALA A 238 21.93 4.76 7.76
CA ALA A 238 22.33 5.14 6.41
C ALA A 238 23.44 6.21 6.45
N TYR A 239 24.32 6.15 5.45
CA TYR A 239 25.45 7.05 5.28
C TYR A 239 25.66 7.38 3.81
N GLY A 240 26.43 8.44 3.53
CA GLY A 240 26.64 8.94 2.17
C GLY A 240 25.38 9.55 1.55
N ASP A 241 25.40 9.74 0.23
CA ASP A 241 24.36 10.49 -0.50
C ASP A 241 23.37 9.58 -1.24
N GLU A 242 23.73 8.30 -1.44
CA GLU A 242 22.98 7.39 -2.31
C GLU A 242 21.56 7.12 -1.81
N THR A 243 21.40 6.85 -0.52
CA THR A 243 20.08 6.61 0.09
C THR A 243 19.19 7.84 -0.04
N PHE A 244 19.69 9.04 0.26
CA PHE A 244 18.93 10.28 0.10
C PHE A 244 18.49 10.50 -1.35
N ASN A 245 19.41 10.37 -2.30
CA ASN A 245 19.13 10.55 -3.72
C ASN A 245 18.13 9.51 -4.25
N THR A 246 18.19 8.27 -3.76
CA THR A 246 17.29 7.17 -4.14
C THR A 246 15.89 7.31 -3.54
N ILE A 247 15.77 7.89 -2.35
CA ILE A 247 14.45 8.21 -1.76
C ILE A 247 13.75 9.30 -2.56
N PHE A 248 14.49 10.29 -3.06
CA PHE A 248 13.96 11.38 -3.89
C PHE A 248 14.06 11.11 -5.40
N SER A 249 14.31 9.87 -5.84
CA SER A 249 14.36 9.50 -7.28
C SER A 249 12.98 9.23 -7.90
N TYR A 250 11.96 9.95 -7.43
CA TYR A 250 10.61 9.94 -7.97
C TYR A 250 10.30 11.25 -8.69
N GLY A 251 9.76 11.15 -9.88
CA GLY A 251 9.59 12.27 -10.81
C GLY A 251 9.27 11.77 -12.20
N CYS A 252 9.33 12.65 -13.21
CA CYS A 252 9.04 12.24 -14.58
C CYS A 252 10.31 11.64 -15.25
N PRO A 253 10.36 10.32 -15.52
CA PRO A 253 11.52 9.68 -16.16
C PRO A 253 11.58 9.96 -17.67
N GLY A 254 10.57 10.61 -18.24
CA GLY A 254 10.41 10.83 -19.67
C GLY A 254 9.65 9.69 -20.36
N VAL A 255 9.54 9.80 -21.68
CA VAL A 255 8.72 8.90 -22.52
C VAL A 255 9.47 7.68 -23.04
N GLU A 256 10.80 7.68 -22.95
CA GLU A 256 11.64 6.59 -23.44
C GLU A 256 11.46 5.34 -22.57
N ARG A 257 11.12 4.22 -23.19
CA ARG A 257 10.94 2.92 -22.53
C ARG A 257 12.16 2.03 -22.76
N TRP A 258 12.55 1.33 -21.71
CA TRP A 258 13.70 0.43 -21.73
C TRP A 258 13.25 -0.98 -21.35
N ALA A 259 13.83 -2.01 -21.96
CA ALA A 259 13.45 -3.41 -21.71
C ALA A 259 13.68 -3.83 -20.25
N GLU A 260 14.67 -3.23 -19.58
CA GLU A 260 15.05 -3.49 -18.19
C GLU A 260 14.64 -2.33 -17.26
N GLU A 261 13.58 -1.58 -17.61
CA GLU A 261 13.11 -0.51 -16.70
C GLU A 261 12.54 -1.10 -15.40
N PRO A 262 12.89 -0.53 -14.23
CA PRO A 262 12.33 -0.96 -12.96
C PRO A 262 10.79 -0.92 -12.94
N ALA A 263 10.17 -1.83 -12.20
CA ALA A 263 8.72 -2.02 -12.19
C ALA A 263 7.90 -0.79 -11.75
N ASP A 264 8.51 0.13 -10.99
CA ASP A 264 7.90 1.37 -10.50
C ASP A 264 8.04 2.56 -11.49
N VAL A 265 8.84 2.44 -12.55
CA VAL A 265 9.01 3.50 -13.56
C VAL A 265 7.72 3.78 -14.35
N PRO A 266 6.91 2.80 -14.77
CA PRO A 266 5.59 3.05 -15.35
C PRO A 266 4.68 3.84 -14.42
N ALA A 267 4.66 3.51 -13.11
CA ALA A 267 3.88 4.23 -12.12
C ALA A 267 4.34 5.69 -11.97
N MET A 268 5.65 5.92 -12.03
CA MET A 268 6.21 7.28 -12.02
C MET A 268 5.74 8.13 -13.20
N ARG A 269 5.65 7.56 -14.41
CA ARG A 269 5.13 8.28 -15.59
C ARG A 269 3.68 8.70 -15.40
N ILE A 270 2.86 7.83 -14.80
CA ILE A 270 1.44 8.10 -14.54
C ILE A 270 1.27 9.25 -13.54
N LEU A 271 2.08 9.27 -12.48
CA LEU A 271 1.85 10.14 -11.33
C LEU A 271 2.58 11.48 -11.39
N PHE A 272 3.76 11.52 -12.01
CA PHE A 272 4.68 12.67 -11.89
C PHE A 272 4.99 13.38 -13.21
N CYS A 273 4.64 12.82 -14.37
CA CYS A 273 4.76 13.53 -15.63
C CYS A 273 3.58 14.47 -15.84
N ASP A 274 3.82 15.59 -16.52
CA ASP A 274 2.77 16.52 -16.91
C ASP A 274 1.84 15.83 -17.94
N PRO A 275 0.50 15.81 -17.69
CA PRO A 275 -0.44 15.17 -18.62
C PRO A 275 -0.46 15.79 -20.01
N THR A 276 -0.19 17.10 -20.11
CA THR A 276 -0.16 17.85 -21.38
C THR A 276 1.20 17.75 -22.06
N ASN A 277 2.27 17.53 -21.30
CA ASN A 277 3.62 17.34 -21.80
C ASN A 277 4.35 16.19 -21.07
N PRO A 278 4.17 14.93 -21.51
CA PRO A 278 4.71 13.74 -20.82
C PRO A 278 6.23 13.65 -20.74
N ARG A 279 6.97 14.59 -21.35
CA ARG A 279 8.43 14.71 -21.22
C ARG A 279 8.86 15.60 -20.07
N GLN A 280 7.93 16.32 -19.45
CA GLN A 280 8.19 17.26 -18.37
C GLN A 280 7.62 16.73 -17.06
N GLU A 281 8.31 17.04 -15.97
CA GLU A 281 7.81 16.78 -14.63
C GLU A 281 6.69 17.77 -14.29
N ASN A 282 5.65 17.27 -13.63
CA ASN A 282 4.56 18.08 -13.10
C ASN A 282 5.13 19.21 -12.22
N SER A 283 4.81 20.45 -12.55
CA SER A 283 5.40 21.63 -11.88
C SER A 283 5.09 21.72 -10.38
N GLU A 284 3.92 21.21 -9.96
CA GLU A 284 3.52 21.17 -8.57
C GLU A 284 4.36 20.15 -7.81
N TRP A 285 4.54 18.96 -8.38
CA TRP A 285 5.45 17.96 -7.83
C TRP A 285 6.87 18.51 -7.69
N THR A 286 7.43 19.14 -8.73
CA THR A 286 8.77 19.74 -8.68
C THR A 286 8.91 20.73 -7.52
N ARG A 287 7.91 21.59 -7.32
CA ARG A 287 7.87 22.56 -6.21
C ARG A 287 7.83 21.87 -4.85
N ILE A 288 6.94 20.89 -4.68
CA ILE A 288 6.74 20.17 -3.42
C ILE A 288 7.97 19.33 -3.06
N LYS A 289 8.51 18.57 -4.03
CA LYS A 289 9.73 17.79 -3.89
C LYS A 289 10.89 18.65 -3.40
N ARG A 290 11.13 19.80 -4.06
CA ARG A 290 12.19 20.73 -3.68
C ARG A 290 11.99 21.30 -2.26
N ARG A 291 10.75 21.61 -1.87
CA ARG A 291 10.44 22.08 -0.52
C ARG A 291 10.85 21.06 0.54
N TYR A 292 10.50 19.80 0.37
CA TYR A 292 10.84 18.73 1.33
C TYR A 292 12.33 18.41 1.36
N ILE A 293 13.01 18.40 0.21
CA ILE A 293 14.47 18.30 0.15
C ILE A 293 15.11 19.44 0.97
N ASN A 294 14.70 20.69 0.74
CA ASN A 294 15.27 21.85 1.43
C ASN A 294 15.04 21.85 2.95
N GLN A 295 13.99 21.18 3.45
CA GLN A 295 13.76 21.06 4.89
C GLN A 295 14.74 20.11 5.57
N LEU A 296 15.28 19.13 4.84
CA LEU A 296 16.26 18.15 5.33
C LEU A 296 17.71 18.68 5.23
N LEU A 297 17.91 19.82 4.59
CA LEU A 297 19.24 20.39 4.34
C LEU A 297 19.58 21.53 5.31
N PRO A 298 20.88 21.71 5.64
CA PRO A 298 21.34 22.86 6.40
C PRO A 298 20.93 24.19 5.75
N LYS A 299 20.31 25.09 6.52
CA LYS A 299 19.92 26.43 6.04
C LYS A 299 21.07 27.44 6.11
N HIS A 300 22.03 27.19 6.99
CA HIS A 300 23.17 28.06 7.24
C HIS A 300 24.44 27.23 7.42
N ARG A 301 25.62 27.82 7.14
CA ARG A 301 26.92 27.11 7.19
C ARG A 301 27.29 26.52 8.55
N SER A 302 26.72 27.05 9.64
CA SER A 302 26.96 26.57 11.01
C SER A 302 26.09 25.38 11.39
N GLN A 303 25.03 25.08 10.64
CA GLN A 303 24.12 23.99 10.92
C GLN A 303 24.66 22.70 10.29
N SER A 304 24.75 21.61 11.06
CA SER A 304 25.10 20.30 10.51
C SER A 304 23.92 19.63 9.81
N SER A 305 24.18 18.66 8.94
CA SER A 305 23.13 17.84 8.31
C SER A 305 22.28 17.11 9.35
N LEU A 306 22.91 16.62 10.43
CA LEU A 306 22.21 15.99 11.55
C LEU A 306 21.23 16.98 12.21
N GLN A 307 21.67 18.20 12.53
CA GLN A 307 20.82 19.24 13.11
C GLN A 307 19.67 19.63 12.18
N ALA A 308 19.89 19.64 10.86
CA ALA A 308 18.84 19.90 9.88
C ALA A 308 17.78 18.80 9.88
N MET A 309 18.19 17.53 9.84
CA MET A 309 17.26 16.39 9.90
C MET A 309 16.50 16.29 11.23
N GLN A 310 17.16 16.57 12.36
CA GLN A 310 16.50 16.65 13.66
C GLN A 310 15.48 17.78 13.70
N ALA A 311 15.80 18.96 13.16
CA ALA A 311 14.84 20.07 13.05
C ALA A 311 13.64 19.70 12.14
N ALA A 312 13.88 18.99 11.03
CA ALA A 312 12.83 18.48 10.16
C ALA A 312 11.93 17.46 10.87
N GLN A 313 12.50 16.55 11.68
CA GLN A 313 11.75 15.59 12.49
C GLN A 313 10.82 16.28 13.50
N GLN A 314 11.26 17.38 14.11
CA GLN A 314 10.43 18.16 15.03
C GLN A 314 9.30 18.91 14.30
N LEU A 315 9.59 19.45 13.11
CA LEU A 315 8.60 20.14 12.28
C LEU A 315 7.57 19.18 11.67
N HIS A 316 7.99 17.95 11.37
CA HIS A 316 7.17 16.90 10.79
C HIS A 316 7.17 15.66 11.70
N PRO A 317 6.40 15.66 12.80
CA PRO A 317 6.31 14.51 13.68
C PRO A 317 5.80 13.27 12.94
N TYR A 318 6.42 12.12 13.22
CA TYR A 318 6.07 10.86 12.55
C TYR A 318 4.60 10.46 12.75
N ALA A 319 4.07 10.62 13.97
CA ALA A 319 2.68 10.28 14.28
C ALA A 319 1.67 11.04 13.41
N ALA A 320 1.92 12.34 13.16
CA ALA A 320 1.05 13.15 12.29
C ALA A 320 1.14 12.72 10.82
N PHE A 321 2.32 12.28 10.36
CA PHE A 321 2.46 11.67 9.04
C PHE A 321 1.68 10.36 8.93
N GLU A 322 1.81 9.48 9.94
CA GLU A 322 1.10 8.20 9.96
C GLU A 322 -0.41 8.39 9.95
N GLU A 323 -0.94 9.32 10.75
CA GLU A 323 -2.37 9.66 10.76
C GLU A 323 -2.86 10.12 9.37
N LYS A 324 -2.13 11.03 8.73
CA LYS A 324 -2.46 11.49 7.37
C LYS A 324 -2.42 10.37 6.34
N LEU A 325 -1.41 9.50 6.42
CA LEU A 325 -1.29 8.39 5.50
C LEU A 325 -2.44 7.38 5.71
N LEU A 326 -2.79 7.05 6.95
CA LEU A 326 -3.92 6.18 7.25
C LEU A 326 -5.25 6.80 6.81
N ALA A 327 -5.46 8.10 7.01
CA ALA A 327 -6.63 8.80 6.51
C ALA A 327 -6.71 8.75 4.98
N PHE A 328 -5.58 8.94 4.28
CA PHE A 328 -5.51 8.79 2.83
C PHE A 328 -5.85 7.37 2.38
N LEU A 329 -5.27 6.33 2.98
CA LEU A 329 -5.57 4.93 2.64
C LEU A 329 -7.03 4.58 2.91
N LYS A 330 -7.61 5.11 4.00
CA LYS A 330 -9.03 4.96 4.31
C LYS A 330 -9.90 5.64 3.25
N SER A 331 -9.54 6.85 2.81
CA SER A 331 -10.24 7.53 1.71
C SER A 331 -10.17 6.75 0.39
N LEU A 332 -9.07 6.05 0.12
CA LEU A 332 -8.95 5.17 -1.04
C LEU A 332 -9.86 3.94 -0.93
N HIS A 333 -10.02 3.40 0.28
CA HIS A 333 -10.89 2.26 0.56
C HIS A 333 -12.38 2.63 0.44
N GLU A 334 -12.77 3.78 1.01
CA GLU A 334 -14.15 4.27 1.02
C GLU A 334 -14.56 4.93 -0.30
N GLY A 335 -13.59 5.47 -1.06
CA GLY A 335 -13.82 6.17 -2.31
C GLY A 335 -14.08 5.27 -3.52
N LEU A 336 -14.20 3.96 -3.34
CA LEU A 336 -14.59 3.02 -4.38
C LEU A 336 -15.98 2.46 -4.10
N VAL A 337 -16.71 2.15 -5.17
CA VAL A 337 -17.95 1.35 -5.08
C VAL A 337 -17.65 0.08 -4.31
N LYS A 338 -18.51 -0.29 -3.35
CA LYS A 338 -18.30 -1.49 -2.53
C LYS A 338 -18.43 -2.76 -3.38
N PRO A 339 -17.75 -3.88 -3.03
CA PRO A 339 -17.99 -5.15 -3.71
C PRO A 339 -19.45 -5.59 -3.60
N ASP A 340 -19.97 -6.32 -4.59
CA ASP A 340 -21.38 -6.71 -4.67
C ASP A 340 -21.87 -7.41 -3.39
N LEU A 341 -21.08 -8.33 -2.81
CA LEU A 341 -21.47 -9.02 -1.57
C LEU A 341 -21.54 -8.07 -0.36
N ALA A 342 -20.72 -7.02 -0.31
CA ALA A 342 -20.80 -6.02 0.75
C ALA A 342 -22.05 -5.14 0.59
N GLN A 343 -22.41 -4.81 -0.65
CA GLN A 343 -23.64 -4.08 -0.95
C GLN A 343 -24.89 -4.87 -0.55
N VAL A 344 -24.89 -6.19 -0.83
CA VAL A 344 -25.95 -7.11 -0.43
C VAL A 344 -26.04 -7.24 1.09
N GLU A 345 -24.90 -7.40 1.79
CA GLU A 345 -24.83 -7.45 3.26
C GLU A 345 -25.44 -6.18 3.89
N GLU A 346 -25.20 -5.02 3.28
CA GLU A 346 -25.71 -3.72 3.76
C GLU A 346 -27.14 -3.40 3.29
N GLY A 347 -27.70 -4.20 2.38
CA GLY A 347 -29.03 -3.97 1.80
C GLY A 347 -29.11 -2.76 0.86
N ARG A 348 -27.98 -2.28 0.32
CA ARG A 348 -27.88 -1.09 -0.54
C ARG A 348 -27.12 -1.42 -1.82
N ILE A 349 -27.86 -1.59 -2.91
CA ILE A 349 -27.29 -1.99 -4.20
C ILE A 349 -27.00 -0.75 -5.05
N ASN A 350 -25.80 -0.69 -5.58
CA ASN A 350 -25.30 0.29 -6.53
C ASN A 350 -25.00 -0.40 -7.86
N ILE A 351 -25.66 0.05 -8.92
CA ILE A 351 -25.45 -0.43 -10.29
C ILE A 351 -24.78 0.70 -11.07
N ASP A 352 -23.55 0.46 -11.55
CA ASP A 352 -22.79 1.39 -12.38
C ASP A 352 -22.66 2.83 -11.81
N GLY A 353 -22.51 2.94 -10.48
CA GLY A 353 -22.38 4.22 -9.78
C GLY A 353 -23.71 4.84 -9.34
N SER A 354 -24.85 4.25 -9.71
CA SER A 354 -26.19 4.70 -9.30
C SER A 354 -26.73 3.81 -8.17
N GLU A 355 -26.86 4.38 -6.97
CA GLU A 355 -27.49 3.70 -5.83
C GLU A 355 -28.99 3.55 -6.06
N LEU A 356 -29.50 2.31 -6.00
CA LEU A 356 -30.93 2.02 -6.03
C LEU A 356 -31.58 2.53 -4.75
N SER A 357 -32.84 2.94 -4.81
CA SER A 357 -33.58 3.25 -3.59
C SER A 357 -33.63 2.03 -2.66
N GLU A 358 -33.80 2.25 -1.36
CA GLU A 358 -33.87 1.14 -0.39
C GLU A 358 -34.98 0.12 -0.74
N ALA A 359 -36.11 0.59 -1.27
CA ALA A 359 -37.19 -0.27 -1.73
C ALA A 359 -36.79 -1.12 -2.95
N GLU A 360 -36.07 -0.52 -3.91
CA GLU A 360 -35.57 -1.21 -5.10
C GLU A 360 -34.46 -2.20 -4.76
N SER A 361 -33.54 -1.83 -3.88
CA SER A 361 -32.48 -2.70 -3.36
C SER A 361 -33.09 -3.93 -2.66
N ARG A 362 -34.05 -3.74 -1.75
CA ARG A 362 -34.73 -4.85 -1.05
C ARG A 362 -35.53 -5.74 -2.02
N ALA A 363 -36.24 -5.15 -2.98
CA ALA A 363 -36.98 -5.91 -3.98
C ALA A 363 -36.05 -6.72 -4.88
N MET A 364 -34.86 -6.19 -5.20
CA MET A 364 -33.85 -6.89 -5.98
C MET A 364 -33.22 -8.06 -5.19
N ILE A 365 -32.88 -7.86 -3.92
CA ILE A 365 -32.39 -8.92 -3.02
C ILE A 365 -33.43 -10.05 -2.90
N GLN A 366 -34.71 -9.70 -2.70
CA GLN A 366 -35.81 -10.68 -2.66
C GLN A 366 -35.95 -11.48 -3.97
N ARG A 367 -35.72 -10.84 -5.13
CA ARG A 367 -35.74 -11.53 -6.44
C ARG A 367 -34.54 -12.46 -6.63
N MET A 368 -33.42 -12.21 -5.95
CA MET A 368 -32.24 -13.08 -5.96
C MET A 368 -32.43 -14.32 -5.06
N GLY A 369 -33.49 -14.38 -4.26
CA GLY A 369 -33.78 -15.52 -3.38
C GLY A 369 -32.86 -15.60 -2.15
N LEU A 370 -32.27 -14.47 -1.75
CA LEU A 370 -31.45 -14.31 -0.54
C LEU A 370 -32.30 -13.96 0.68
#